data_AF-A0A316ANV7-F1
#
_entry.id   AF-A0A316ANV7-F1
#
_cell.length_a   1.000
_cell.length_b   1.000
_cell.length_c   1.000
_cell.angle_alpha   90.00
_cell.angle_beta   90.00
_cell.angle_gamma   90.00
#
_symmetry.space_group_name_H-M   'P 1'
#
loop_
_entity.id
_entity.type
_entity.pdbx_description
1 polymer ?
#
loop_
_entity_poly.entity_id
_entity_poly.type
_entity_poly.pdbx_seq_one_letter_code
_entity_poly.pdbx_strand_id
1 'polypeptide(L)'
;MGQQEKFVLEVAKIWRMHKKQELRFLAMMRLEVAPALRKLCACGHISSVLCQKEIEFLYDSARNCFDDGDLRSIYVQETNALKYSDIKYGLQQIYGTQQELLRYYNEYIEENILNEDSHRICQDHYVQLLKLDASIKKELRSFDLQIRQAYLVVA
;
A
#
# COMPACT_ATOMS: atom_id res chain seq x y z
N MET A 1 -8.24 9.01 25.66
CA MET A 1 -7.18 8.91 24.65
C MET A 1 -6.85 10.33 24.20
N GLY A 2 -5.59 10.74 24.32
CA GLY A 2 -5.16 12.07 23.90
C GLY A 2 -5.14 12.20 22.37
N GLN A 3 -5.26 13.42 21.83
CA GLN A 3 -5.21 13.66 20.38
C GLN A 3 -3.89 13.17 19.76
N GLN A 4 -2.79 13.24 20.51
CA GLN A 4 -1.47 12.79 20.08
C GLN A 4 -1.32 11.26 20.11
N GLU A 5 -1.93 10.58 21.09
CA GLU A 5 -1.99 9.12 21.16
C GLU A 5 -2.81 8.54 19.99
N LYS A 6 -3.93 9.20 19.65
CA LYS A 6 -4.72 8.86 18.45
C LYS A 6 -3.87 9.01 17.17
N PHE A 7 -3.10 10.09 17.05
CA PHE A 7 -2.21 10.31 15.91
C PHE A 7 -1.19 9.18 15.76
N VAL A 8 -0.47 8.83 16.83
CA VAL A 8 0.57 7.79 16.84
C VAL A 8 0.01 6.44 16.38
N LEU A 9 -1.18 6.06 16.87
CA LEU A 9 -1.85 4.82 16.48
C LEU A 9 -2.24 4.79 14.99
N GLU A 10 -2.76 5.89 14.46
CA GLU A 10 -3.14 5.98 13.05
C GLU A 10 -1.91 5.99 12.12
N VAL A 11 -0.85 6.70 12.48
CA VAL A 11 0.42 6.68 11.72
C VAL A 11 1.02 5.27 11.69
N ALA A 12 1.03 4.57 12.83
CA ALA A 12 1.49 3.18 12.91
C ALA A 12 0.65 2.22 12.05
N LYS A 13 -0.65 2.49 11.93
CA LYS A 13 -1.57 1.72 11.07
C LYS A 13 -1.28 1.96 9.59
N ILE A 14 -1.13 3.21 9.17
CA ILE A 14 -0.78 3.58 7.78
C ILE A 14 0.56 2.95 7.40
N TRP A 15 1.56 3.00 8.30
CA TRP A 15 2.85 2.37 8.08
C TRP A 15 2.72 0.86 7.82
N ARG A 16 1.99 0.15 8.68
CA ARG A 16 1.74 -1.30 8.53
C ARG A 16 1.04 -1.64 7.22
N MET A 17 0.14 -0.78 6.76
CA MET A 17 -0.55 -0.98 5.49
C MET A 17 0.36 -0.80 4.29
N HIS A 18 1.23 0.20 4.29
CA HIS A 18 2.26 0.31 3.26
C HIS A 18 3.23 -0.87 3.29
N LYS A 19 3.58 -1.38 4.48
CA LYS A 19 4.38 -2.60 4.60
C LYS A 19 3.67 -3.81 3.98
N LYS A 20 2.38 -3.99 4.29
CA LYS A 20 1.54 -5.02 3.67
C LYS A 20 1.55 -4.88 2.15
N GLN A 21 1.35 -3.68 1.62
CA GLN A 21 1.31 -3.41 0.18
C GLN A 21 2.66 -3.69 -0.50
N GLU A 22 3.76 -3.26 0.12
CA GLU A 22 5.14 -3.55 -0.31
C GLU A 22 5.36 -5.05 -0.49
N LEU A 23 4.99 -5.85 0.51
CA LEU A 23 5.19 -7.30 0.50
C LEU A 23 4.35 -7.99 -0.58
N ARG A 24 3.13 -7.49 -0.85
CA ARG A 24 2.31 -8.01 -1.93
C ARG A 24 2.93 -7.75 -3.30
N PHE A 25 3.50 -6.56 -3.52
CA PHE A 25 4.22 -6.26 -4.75
C PHE A 25 5.47 -7.14 -4.92
N LEU A 26 6.25 -7.35 -3.84
CA LEU A 26 7.39 -8.27 -3.85
C LEU A 26 6.97 -9.71 -4.17
N ALA A 27 5.91 -10.21 -3.54
CA ALA A 27 5.38 -11.56 -3.81
C ALA A 27 4.96 -11.71 -5.28
N MET A 28 4.33 -10.67 -5.84
CA MET A 28 3.90 -10.66 -7.24
C MET A 28 5.09 -10.70 -8.22
N MET A 29 6.17 -9.99 -7.93
CA MET A 29 7.37 -9.98 -8.78
C MET A 29 8.11 -11.31 -8.82
N ARG A 30 7.88 -12.20 -7.84
CA ARG A 30 8.44 -13.56 -7.83
C ARG A 30 7.75 -14.51 -8.81
N LEU A 31 6.58 -14.13 -9.33
CA LEU A 31 5.87 -14.90 -10.35
C LEU A 31 6.43 -14.60 -11.75
N GLU A 32 6.21 -15.54 -12.66
CA GLU A 32 6.41 -15.32 -14.09
C GLU A 32 5.27 -14.47 -14.65
N VAL A 33 5.41 -13.15 -14.49
CA VAL A 33 4.45 -12.15 -14.99
C VAL A 33 4.97 -11.44 -16.23
N ALA A 34 4.04 -10.84 -16.99
CA ALA A 34 4.37 -9.99 -18.12
C ALA A 34 5.27 -8.81 -17.70
N PRO A 35 6.18 -8.32 -18.58
CA PRO A 35 7.10 -7.23 -18.25
C PRO A 35 6.41 -5.95 -17.77
N ALA A 36 5.25 -5.60 -18.35
CA ALA A 36 4.47 -4.43 -17.94
C ALA A 36 3.99 -4.54 -16.49
N LEU A 37 3.46 -5.70 -16.10
CA LEU A 37 3.02 -5.98 -14.73
C LEU A 37 4.21 -6.03 -13.76
N ARG A 38 5.34 -6.63 -14.15
CA ARG A 38 6.57 -6.60 -13.34
C ARG A 38 7.02 -5.16 -13.06
N LYS A 39 6.99 -4.29 -14.08
CA LYS A 39 7.32 -2.86 -13.93
C LYS A 39 6.35 -2.15 -12.98
N LEU A 40 5.05 -2.40 -13.11
CA LEU A 40 4.04 -1.86 -12.19
C LEU A 40 4.34 -2.29 -10.75
N CYS A 41 4.62 -3.57 -10.51
CA CYS A 41 4.92 -4.07 -9.18
C CYS A 41 6.24 -3.51 -8.62
N ALA A 42 7.27 -3.33 -9.45
CA ALA A 42 8.52 -2.71 -9.03
C ALA A 42 8.31 -1.24 -8.60
N CYS A 43 7.58 -0.47 -9.41
CA CYS A 43 7.23 0.91 -9.07
C CYS A 43 6.38 0.96 -7.79
N GLY A 44 5.36 0.12 -7.68
CA GLY A 44 4.50 0.05 -6.49
C GLY A 44 5.26 -0.33 -5.23
N HIS A 45 6.18 -1.30 -5.32
CA HIS A 45 7.07 -1.67 -4.22
C HIS A 45 7.91 -0.48 -3.73
N ILE A 46 8.59 0.21 -4.64
CA ILE A 46 9.42 1.37 -4.31
C ILE A 46 8.58 2.48 -3.69
N SER A 47 7.42 2.79 -4.27
CA SER A 47 6.50 3.80 -3.71
C SER A 47 6.05 3.46 -2.29
N SER A 48 5.69 2.20 -2.01
CA SER A 48 5.32 1.77 -0.65
C SER A 48 6.49 1.88 0.34
N VAL A 49 7.73 1.63 -0.08
CA VAL A 49 8.91 1.80 0.76
C VAL A 49 9.18 3.27 1.05
N LEU A 50 9.03 4.16 0.06
CA LEU A 50 9.22 5.59 0.25
C LEU A 50 8.17 6.17 1.20
N CYS A 51 6.89 5.84 0.99
CA CYS A 51 5.81 6.25 1.89
C CYS A 51 6.07 5.76 3.32
N GLN A 52 6.55 4.52 3.52
CA GLN A 52 6.91 4.03 4.85
C GLN A 52 7.95 4.90 5.55
N LYS A 53 9.00 5.34 4.83
CA LYS A 53 10.05 6.19 5.41
C LYS A 53 9.51 7.57 5.81
N GLU A 54 8.64 8.14 4.99
CA GLU A 54 8.00 9.43 5.28
C GLU A 54 7.06 9.31 6.48
N ILE A 55 6.30 8.21 6.58
CA ILE A 55 5.44 7.91 7.73
C ILE A 55 6.26 7.60 9.00
N GLU A 56 7.39 6.90 8.88
CA GLU A 56 8.33 6.64 9.98
C GLU A 56 8.91 7.96 10.51
N PHE A 57 9.27 8.89 9.62
CA PHE A 57 9.68 10.24 10.00
C PHE A 57 8.58 10.99 10.77
N LEU A 58 7.32 10.92 10.31
CA LEU A 58 6.18 11.52 11.03
C LEU A 58 6.00 10.89 12.41
N TYR A 59 6.12 9.57 12.50
CA TYR A 59 6.03 8.84 13.76
C TYR A 59 7.11 9.27 14.75
N ASP A 60 8.38 9.26 14.33
CA ASP A 60 9.52 9.62 15.18
C ASP A 60 9.42 11.08 15.67
N SER A 61 8.89 11.98 14.83
CA SER A 61 8.65 13.38 15.20
C SER A 61 7.63 13.52 16.34
N ALA A 62 6.62 12.64 16.39
CA ALA A 62 5.60 12.62 17.43
C ALA A 62 6.00 11.75 18.64
N ARG A 63 6.85 10.73 18.43
CA ARG A 63 7.36 9.79 19.44
C ARG A 63 8.30 10.44 20.43
N ASN A 64 8.97 11.54 20.10
CA ASN A 64 9.75 12.30 21.09
C ASN A 64 8.91 12.77 22.31
N CYS A 65 7.58 12.63 22.27
CA CYS A 65 6.66 12.90 23.37
C CYS A 65 6.11 11.65 24.10
N PHE A 66 6.37 10.42 23.62
CA PHE A 66 5.85 9.16 24.17
C PHE A 66 6.93 8.06 24.17
N ASP A 67 7.06 7.31 25.26
CA ASP A 67 8.02 6.21 25.42
C ASP A 67 7.54 4.94 24.67
N ASP A 68 7.16 5.11 23.40
CA ASP A 68 6.68 4.04 22.52
C ASP A 68 7.84 3.39 21.76
N GLY A 69 7.71 2.10 21.46
CA GLY A 69 8.70 1.32 20.70
C GLY A 69 8.88 1.78 19.24
N ASP A 70 9.77 1.13 18.50
CA ASP A 70 9.94 1.36 17.06
C ASP A 70 8.80 0.70 16.26
N LEU A 71 8.23 1.37 15.26
CA LEU A 71 7.22 0.79 14.34
C LEU A 71 7.66 -0.55 13.76
N ARG A 72 8.95 -0.72 13.50
CA ARG A 72 9.52 -1.97 12.96
C ARG A 72 9.41 -3.14 13.95
N SER A 73 9.37 -2.86 15.24
CA SER A 73 9.25 -3.89 16.29
C SER A 73 7.84 -4.44 16.44
N ILE A 74 6.83 -3.71 15.96
CA ILE A 74 5.41 -4.06 16.08
C ILE A 74 4.97 -5.03 14.96
N TYR A 75 5.72 -5.10 13.86
CA TYR A 75 5.38 -5.96 12.73
C TYR A 75 6.07 -7.33 12.82
N VAL A 76 5.28 -8.36 13.17
CA VAL A 76 5.70 -9.75 13.05
C VAL A 76 5.75 -10.14 11.56
N GLN A 77 6.94 -10.54 11.10
CA GLN A 77 7.22 -10.91 9.71
C GLN A 77 6.29 -12.03 9.19
N GLU A 78 5.27 -11.68 8.41
CA GLU A 78 4.59 -12.62 7.48
C GLU A 78 5.33 -12.76 6.14
N THR A 79 6.63 -12.43 6.10
CA THR A 79 7.41 -12.32 4.85
C THR A 79 7.65 -13.65 4.14
N ASN A 80 7.41 -14.79 4.80
CA ASN A 80 7.64 -16.11 4.23
C ASN A 80 6.38 -16.83 3.70
N ALA A 81 5.18 -16.25 3.85
CA ALA A 81 3.93 -16.96 3.56
C ALA A 81 3.14 -16.47 2.33
N LEU A 82 3.45 -15.28 1.80
CA LEU A 82 2.75 -14.77 0.61
C LEU A 82 3.28 -15.44 -0.67
N LYS A 83 2.78 -16.65 -0.94
CA LYS A 83 2.89 -17.33 -2.23
C LYS A 83 1.56 -17.21 -2.94
N TYR A 84 1.52 -16.43 -4.00
CA TYR A 84 0.39 -16.43 -4.91
C TYR A 84 0.54 -17.63 -5.85
N SER A 85 -0.47 -18.48 -5.92
CA SER A 85 -0.58 -19.52 -6.94
C SER A 85 -1.15 -18.99 -8.26
N ASP A 86 -1.75 -17.80 -8.23
CA ASP A 86 -2.47 -17.19 -9.35
C ASP A 86 -2.19 -15.67 -9.40
N ILE A 87 -1.81 -15.19 -10.59
CA ILE A 87 -1.57 -13.78 -10.92
C ILE A 87 -2.82 -12.93 -10.67
N LYS A 88 -4.01 -13.41 -11.05
CA LYS A 88 -5.26 -12.67 -10.86
C LYS A 88 -5.56 -12.48 -9.39
N TYR A 89 -5.41 -13.54 -8.59
CA TYR A 89 -5.56 -13.45 -7.15
C TYR A 89 -4.55 -12.48 -6.53
N GLY A 90 -3.28 -12.54 -6.93
CA GLY A 90 -2.26 -11.59 -6.48
C GLY A 90 -2.60 -10.13 -6.80
N LEU A 91 -3.07 -9.85 -8.01
CA LEU A 91 -3.54 -8.53 -8.42
C LEU A 91 -4.75 -8.04 -7.61
N GLN A 92 -5.73 -8.91 -7.35
CA GLN A 92 -6.89 -8.58 -6.52
C GLN A 92 -6.48 -8.25 -5.08
N GLN A 93 -5.50 -8.95 -4.54
CA GLN A 93 -4.98 -8.71 -3.21
C GLN A 93 -4.23 -7.37 -3.09
N ILE A 94 -3.41 -7.04 -4.09
CA ILE A 94 -2.76 -5.72 -4.23
C ILE A 94 -3.82 -4.62 -4.33
N TYR A 95 -4.84 -4.84 -5.17
CA TYR A 95 -5.91 -3.88 -5.37
C TYR A 95 -6.75 -3.66 -4.11
N GLY A 96 -7.12 -4.73 -3.39
CA GLY A 96 -7.86 -4.60 -2.13
C GLY A 96 -7.10 -3.77 -1.10
N THR A 97 -5.80 -4.02 -0.96
CA THR A 97 -4.96 -3.24 -0.03
C THR A 97 -4.76 -1.80 -0.50
N GLN A 98 -4.70 -1.56 -1.82
CA GLN A 98 -4.68 -0.22 -2.42
C GLN A 98 -5.95 0.58 -2.06
N GLN A 99 -7.11 -0.05 -2.14
CA GLN A 99 -8.40 0.56 -1.82
C GLN A 99 -8.51 0.84 -0.31
N GLU A 100 -8.05 -0.07 0.55
CA GLU A 100 -7.96 0.16 1.99
C GLU A 100 -7.07 1.39 2.28
N LEU A 101 -5.89 1.48 1.67
CA LEU A 101 -4.96 2.61 1.84
C LEU A 101 -5.63 3.93 1.45
N LEU A 102 -6.27 4.00 0.28
CA LEU A 102 -6.97 5.20 -0.17
C LEU A 102 -8.04 5.64 0.83
N ARG A 103 -8.85 4.69 1.32
CA ARG A 103 -9.88 5.01 2.32
C ARG A 103 -9.26 5.61 3.59
N TYR A 104 -8.19 4.99 4.12
CA TYR A 104 -7.54 5.49 5.33
C TYR A 104 -6.93 6.88 5.15
N TYR A 105 -6.24 7.13 4.03
CA TYR A 105 -5.71 8.46 3.76
C TYR A 105 -6.82 9.50 3.63
N ASN A 106 -7.94 9.16 2.97
CA ASN A 106 -9.07 10.08 2.83
C ASN A 106 -9.68 10.43 4.19
N GLU A 107 -10.01 9.43 5.01
CA GLU A 107 -10.53 9.62 6.37
C GLU A 107 -9.56 10.47 7.22
N TYR A 108 -8.27 10.16 7.16
CA TYR A 108 -7.25 10.82 7.97
C TYR A 108 -6.98 12.27 7.57
N ILE A 109 -7.07 12.59 6.28
CA ILE A 109 -6.99 13.97 5.76
C ILE A 109 -8.24 14.76 6.20
N GLU A 110 -9.44 14.17 6.13
CA GLU A 110 -10.70 14.83 6.49
C GLU A 110 -10.81 15.16 7.99
N GLU A 111 -10.27 14.32 8.86
CA GLU A 111 -10.35 14.51 10.33
C GLU A 111 -9.54 15.72 10.84
N ASN A 112 -8.69 16.36 10.02
CA ASN A 112 -7.89 17.55 10.37
C ASN A 112 -7.12 17.44 11.70
N ILE A 113 -6.78 16.22 12.10
CA ILE A 113 -5.98 15.90 13.29
C ILE A 113 -4.47 16.09 13.07
N LEU A 114 -4.08 16.51 11.86
CA LEU A 114 -2.72 16.67 11.40
C LEU A 114 -2.24 18.11 11.53
N ASN A 115 -0.96 18.30 11.85
CA ASN A 115 -0.30 19.56 11.58
C ASN A 115 -0.15 19.76 10.05
N GLU A 116 0.12 20.99 9.63
CA GLU A 116 0.17 21.36 8.21
C GLU A 116 1.13 20.50 7.38
N ASP A 117 2.33 20.23 7.91
CA ASP A 117 3.35 19.42 7.24
C ASP A 117 2.90 17.95 7.07
N SER A 118 2.34 17.36 8.13
CA SER A 118 1.83 15.98 8.09
C SER A 118 0.65 15.87 7.14
N HIS A 119 -0.22 16.88 7.12
CA HIS A 119 -1.37 16.93 6.23
C HIS A 119 -0.93 16.96 4.77
N ARG A 120 0.07 17.80 4.45
CA ARG A 120 0.65 17.88 3.11
C ARG A 120 1.28 16.56 2.66
N ILE A 121 2.09 15.93 3.53
CA ILE A 121 2.69 14.62 3.25
C ILE A 121 1.59 13.58 2.95
N CYS A 122 0.51 13.56 3.74
CA CYS A 122 -0.60 12.64 3.52
C CYS A 122 -1.35 12.91 2.21
N GLN A 123 -1.54 14.17 1.82
CA GLN A 123 -2.14 14.52 0.52
C GLN A 123 -1.27 14.06 -0.65
N ASP A 124 0.05 14.29 -0.57
CA ASP A 124 0.98 13.87 -1.61
C ASP A 124 0.99 12.35 -1.79
N HIS A 125 1.01 11.60 -0.67
CA HIS A 125 0.83 10.15 -0.68
C HIS A 125 -0.49 9.74 -1.34
N TYR A 126 -1.60 10.38 -0.97
CA TYR A 126 -2.93 10.07 -1.50
C TYR A 126 -3.00 10.23 -3.03
N VAL A 127 -2.43 11.30 -3.57
CA VAL A 127 -2.34 11.53 -5.03
C VAL A 127 -1.51 10.44 -5.72
N GLN A 128 -0.39 10.02 -5.12
CA GLN A 128 0.40 8.92 -5.66
C GLN A 128 -0.36 7.60 -5.64
N LEU A 129 -1.09 7.31 -4.56
CA LEU A 129 -1.94 6.13 -4.43
C LEU A 129 -3.05 6.11 -5.49
N LEU A 130 -3.65 7.25 -5.83
CA LEU A 130 -4.66 7.34 -6.89
C LEU A 130 -4.09 6.99 -8.27
N LYS A 131 -2.86 7.43 -8.58
CA LYS A 131 -2.17 7.08 -9.84
C LYS A 131 -1.86 5.59 -9.92
N LEU A 132 -1.39 5.02 -8.80
CA LEU A 132 -1.10 3.59 -8.70
C LEU A 132 -2.38 2.76 -8.84
N ASP A 133 -3.47 3.19 -8.21
CA ASP A 133 -4.79 2.57 -8.30
C ASP A 133 -5.31 2.49 -9.73
N ALA A 134 -5.22 3.59 -10.49
CA ALA A 134 -5.61 3.61 -11.90
C ALA A 134 -4.79 2.60 -12.73
N SER A 135 -3.51 2.45 -12.41
CA SER A 135 -2.61 1.50 -13.08
C SER A 135 -2.95 0.04 -12.74
N ILE A 136 -3.24 -0.26 -11.47
CA ILE A 136 -3.68 -1.60 -11.04
C ILE A 136 -5.02 -1.96 -11.68
N LYS A 137 -6.00 -1.03 -11.66
CA LYS A 137 -7.30 -1.21 -12.32
C LYS A 137 -7.18 -1.50 -13.81
N LYS A 138 -6.23 -0.85 -14.49
CA LYS A 138 -5.94 -1.10 -15.90
C LYS A 138 -5.46 -2.54 -16.11
N GLU A 139 -4.48 -3.00 -15.33
CA GLU A 139 -3.95 -4.37 -15.45
C GLU A 139 -5.01 -5.43 -15.11
N LEU A 140 -5.83 -5.23 -14.07
CA LEU A 140 -6.95 -6.13 -13.75
C LEU A 140 -7.92 -6.29 -14.93
N ARG A 141 -8.31 -5.18 -15.56
CA ARG A 141 -9.20 -5.22 -16.74
C ARG A 141 -8.54 -5.90 -17.94
N SER A 142 -7.26 -5.65 -18.18
CA SER A 142 -6.50 -6.32 -19.24
C SER A 142 -6.47 -7.83 -19.04
N PHE A 143 -6.29 -8.29 -17.80
CA PHE A 143 -6.35 -9.72 -17.46
C PHE A 143 -7.71 -10.34 -17.76
N ASP A 144 -8.80 -9.68 -17.35
CA ASP A 144 -10.16 -10.17 -17.59
C ASP A 144 -10.51 -10.23 -19.09
N LEU A 145 -10.01 -9.29 -19.89
CA LEU A 145 -10.23 -9.27 -21.35
C LEU A 145 -9.46 -10.39 -22.06
N GLN A 146 -8.20 -10.64 -21.68
CA GLN A 146 -7.40 -11.72 -22.26
C GLN A 146 -8.03 -13.09 -21.99
N ILE A 147 -8.54 -13.31 -20.77
CA ILE A 147 -9.27 -14.54 -20.42
C ILE A 147 -10.49 -14.71 -21.34
N ARG A 148 -11.30 -13.66 -21.52
CA ARG A 148 -12.49 -13.72 -22.39
C ARG A 148 -12.13 -14.04 -23.84
N GLN A 149 -11.06 -13.46 -24.37
CA GLN A 149 -10.60 -13.74 -25.73
C GLN A 149 -10.13 -15.19 -25.88
N ALA A 150 -9.44 -15.74 -24.89
CA ALA A 150 -9.02 -17.14 -24.92
C ALA A 150 -10.22 -18.11 -24.99
N TYR A 151 -11.31 -17.83 -24.27
CA TYR A 151 -12.52 -18.65 -24.34
C TYR A 151 -13.27 -18.56 -25.68
N LEU A 152 -13.24 -17.40 -26.36
CA LEU A 152 -13.88 -17.22 -27.66
C LEU A 152 -13.15 -17.92 -28.82
N VAL A 153 -11.87 -18.28 -28.66
CA VAL A 153 -11.08 -18.98 -29.67
C VAL A 153 -11.22 -20.51 -29.57
N VAL A 154 -11.69 -21.02 -28.42
CA VAL A 154 -11.80 -22.46 -28.13
C VAL A 154 -13.24 -22.97 -28.30
N ALA A 155 -14.23 -22.07 -28.45
CA ALA A 155 -15.64 -22.39 -28.68
C ALA A 155 -16.00 -22.30 -30.18
#